data_AF-A0A484LWU6-F1
#
_entry.id   AF-A0A484LWU6-F1
#
_cell.length_a   1.000
_cell.length_b   1.000
_cell.length_c   1.000
_cell.angle_alpha   90.00
_cell.angle_beta   90.00
_cell.angle_gamma   90.00
#
_symmetry.space_group_name_H-M   'P 1'
#
loop_
_entity.id
_entity.type
_entity.pdbx_description
1 polymer ?
#
loop_
_entity_poly.entity_id
_entity_poly.type
_entity_poly.pdbx_seq_one_letter_code
_entity_poly.pdbx_strand_id
1 'polypeptide(L)'
;MNLQPSEAEAGFDVRVPPTADQASLERQIAEEWAPASRNMTFEFKVKVSIHDKFGKPALTATDSSNIWWTLLEEAIKVAKEKLGKPEIFPASTDARYFRERERPYSYWLFSHGKHSGSPSRPQ
;
A
#
# COMPACT_ATOMS: atom_id res chain seq x y z
N MET A 1 19.20 -40.49 10.81
CA MET A 1 19.11 -40.12 9.39
C MET A 1 19.42 -38.64 9.31
N ASN A 2 20.61 -38.24 8.83
CA ASN A 2 21.16 -36.88 8.93
C ASN A 2 21.51 -36.32 7.53
N LEU A 3 20.54 -36.30 6.62
CA LEU A 3 20.73 -35.82 5.25
C LEU A 3 20.22 -34.38 5.15
N GLN A 4 21.11 -33.45 4.80
CA GLN A 4 20.74 -32.08 4.50
C GLN A 4 20.19 -32.00 3.07
N PRO A 5 19.06 -31.32 2.84
CA PRO A 5 18.54 -31.11 1.48
C PRO A 5 19.51 -30.27 0.64
N SER A 6 19.59 -30.59 -0.66
CA SER A 6 20.44 -29.90 -1.63
C SER A 6 19.88 -28.57 -2.11
N GLU A 7 18.57 -28.37 -1.97
CA GLU A 7 17.84 -27.19 -2.46
C GLU A 7 16.82 -26.73 -1.41
N ALA A 8 16.54 -25.43 -1.41
CA ALA A 8 15.50 -24.82 -0.59
C ALA A 8 14.86 -23.66 -1.36
N GLU A 9 13.54 -23.51 -1.23
CA GLU A 9 12.78 -22.41 -1.82
C GLU A 9 12.01 -21.69 -0.71
N ALA A 10 11.88 -20.37 -0.83
CA ALA A 10 11.07 -19.55 0.06
C ALA A 10 10.28 -18.51 -0.75
N GLY A 11 9.00 -18.36 -0.42
CA GLY A 11 8.13 -17.31 -0.95
C GLY A 11 8.01 -16.13 0.02
N PHE A 12 8.00 -14.90 -0.52
CA PHE A 12 7.87 -13.68 0.27
C PHE A 12 6.72 -12.82 -0.28
N ASP A 13 5.85 -12.32 0.61
CA ASP A 13 4.91 -11.24 0.29
C ASP A 13 5.59 -9.91 0.61
N VAL A 14 5.90 -9.13 -0.43
CA VAL A 14 6.56 -7.82 -0.27
C VAL A 14 5.59 -6.72 -0.67
N ARG A 15 5.30 -5.80 0.25
CA ARG A 15 4.36 -4.70 0.03
C ARG A 15 5.09 -3.37 0.00
N VAL A 16 4.99 -2.71 -1.15
CA VAL A 16 5.72 -1.47 -1.43
C VAL A 16 4.71 -0.32 -1.57
N PRO A 17 4.83 0.76 -0.79
CA PRO A 17 3.94 1.91 -0.94
C PRO A 17 4.24 2.65 -2.26
N PRO A 18 3.28 3.37 -2.84
CA PRO A 18 3.50 4.08 -4.10
C PRO A 18 4.56 5.17 -4.07
N THR A 19 5.00 5.56 -2.87
CA THR A 19 6.03 6.58 -2.64
C THR A 19 7.44 6.01 -2.51
N ALA A 20 7.60 4.68 -2.48
CA ALA A 20 8.91 4.05 -2.34
C ALA A 20 9.59 3.86 -3.71
N ASP A 21 10.90 3.68 -3.68
CA ASP A 21 11.68 3.36 -4.88
C ASP A 21 11.69 1.85 -5.13
N GLN A 22 10.86 1.41 -6.08
CA GLN A 22 10.77 0.01 -6.49
C GLN A 22 12.06 -0.50 -7.14
N ALA A 23 12.79 0.34 -7.88
CA ALA A 23 14.02 -0.07 -8.55
C ALA A 23 15.15 -0.35 -7.56
N SER A 24 15.27 0.49 -6.52
CA SER A 24 16.23 0.25 -5.44
C SER A 24 15.96 -1.05 -4.69
N LEU A 25 14.69 -1.38 -4.43
CA LEU A 25 14.32 -2.67 -3.82
C LEU A 25 14.70 -3.86 -4.70
N GLU A 26 14.39 -3.80 -5.99
CA GLU A 26 14.72 -4.88 -6.94
C GLU A 26 16.23 -5.09 -7.04
N ARG A 27 17.00 -3.99 -7.04
CA ARG A 27 18.45 -4.03 -6.98
C ARG A 27 18.94 -4.70 -5.69
N GLN A 28 18.37 -4.34 -4.55
CA GLN A 28 18.71 -4.94 -3.27
C GLN A 28 18.43 -6.45 -3.25
N ILE A 29 17.30 -6.89 -3.81
CA ILE A 29 16.99 -8.31 -3.94
C ILE A 29 18.05 -9.02 -4.78
N ALA A 30 18.44 -8.44 -5.91
CA ALA A 30 19.39 -9.06 -6.84
C ALA A 30 20.84 -9.06 -6.33
N GLU A 31 21.27 -8.01 -5.63
CA GLU A 31 22.67 -7.82 -5.23
C GLU A 31 22.94 -8.35 -3.82
N GLU A 32 21.98 -8.26 -2.90
CA GLU A 32 22.19 -8.59 -1.49
C GLU A 32 21.46 -9.87 -1.07
N TRP A 33 20.18 -10.01 -1.42
CA TRP A 33 19.34 -11.07 -0.84
C TRP A 33 19.41 -12.39 -1.61
N ALA A 34 19.40 -12.34 -2.94
CA ALA A 34 19.49 -13.49 -3.83
C ALA A 34 20.57 -13.29 -4.91
N PRO A 35 21.84 -13.07 -4.52
CA PRO A 35 22.91 -12.84 -5.46
C PRO A 35 23.28 -14.09 -6.25
N ALA A 36 23.41 -13.94 -7.57
CA ALA A 36 23.85 -15.00 -8.46
C ALA A 36 25.25 -15.56 -8.08
N SER A 37 26.10 -14.75 -7.42
CA SER A 37 27.42 -15.18 -6.92
C SER A 37 27.36 -16.25 -5.84
N ARG A 38 26.19 -16.44 -5.20
CA ARG A 38 25.93 -17.51 -4.23
C ARG A 38 25.09 -18.66 -4.80
N ASN A 39 24.98 -18.74 -6.13
CA ASN A 39 24.08 -19.67 -6.83
C ASN A 39 22.61 -19.53 -6.39
N MET A 40 22.20 -18.32 -6.01
CA MET A 40 20.81 -18.01 -5.68
C MET A 40 20.11 -17.40 -6.89
N THR A 41 18.81 -17.69 -7.01
CA THR A 41 17.94 -17.13 -8.04
C THR A 41 16.64 -16.67 -7.40
N PHE A 42 15.99 -15.68 -8.00
CA PHE A 42 14.67 -15.23 -7.58
C PHE A 42 13.79 -14.95 -8.79
N GLU A 43 12.48 -15.02 -8.58
CA GLU A 43 11.48 -14.66 -9.59
C GLU A 43 10.33 -13.89 -8.93
N PHE A 44 9.70 -13.02 -9.71
CA PHE A 44 8.48 -12.35 -9.27
C PHE A 44 7.26 -13.09 -9.81
N LYS A 45 6.54 -13.81 -8.95
CA LYS A 45 5.27 -14.44 -9.32
C LYS A 45 4.17 -13.42 -9.60
N VAL A 46 4.14 -12.33 -8.83
CA VAL A 46 3.22 -11.21 -9.00
C VAL A 46 4.03 -9.93 -8.85
N LYS A 47 4.10 -9.14 -9.92
CA LYS A 47 4.74 -7.83 -9.92
C LYS A 47 3.72 -6.79 -10.38
N VAL A 48 3.48 -5.80 -9.53
CA VAL A 48 2.56 -4.69 -9.81
C VAL A 48 3.37 -3.40 -9.88
N SER A 49 3.07 -2.57 -10.88
CA SER A 49 3.63 -1.22 -10.96
C SER A 49 3.05 -0.36 -9.84
N ILE A 50 3.92 0.34 -9.12
CA ILE A 50 3.49 1.39 -8.18
C ILE A 50 3.18 2.72 -8.87
N HIS A 51 3.52 2.83 -10.17
CA HIS A 51 3.27 4.01 -10.99
C HIS A 51 2.01 3.84 -11.85
N ASP A 52 1.35 4.97 -12.12
CA ASP A 52 0.32 5.08 -13.13
C ASP A 52 0.91 5.02 -14.55
N LYS A 53 0.04 5.08 -15.56
CA LYS A 53 0.45 5.04 -16.97
C LYS A 53 1.26 6.26 -17.44
N PHE A 54 1.33 7.32 -16.63
CA PHE A 54 2.13 8.52 -16.88
C PHE A 54 3.46 8.50 -16.12
N GLY A 55 3.77 7.40 -15.42
CA GLY A 55 4.98 7.26 -14.61
C GLY A 55 4.93 8.00 -13.27
N LYS A 56 3.77 8.48 -12.84
CA LYS A 56 3.59 9.12 -11.52
C LYS A 56 3.17 8.08 -10.48
N PRO A 57 3.46 8.29 -9.18
CA PRO A 57 2.95 7.42 -8.12
C PRO A 57 1.44 7.22 -8.24
N ALA A 58 0.96 5.97 -8.19
CA ALA A 58 -0.46 5.61 -8.31
C ALA A 58 -1.26 5.95 -7.03
N LEU A 59 -1.28 7.24 -6.69
CA LEU A 59 -1.95 7.82 -5.52
C LEU A 59 -3.24 8.53 -5.93
N THR A 60 -4.22 8.52 -5.02
CA THR A 60 -5.43 9.32 -5.18
C THR A 60 -5.15 10.70 -4.60
N ALA A 61 -5.37 11.75 -5.39
CA ALA A 61 -5.19 13.12 -4.91
C ALA A 61 -6.20 13.41 -3.78
N THR A 62 -5.69 14.07 -2.73
CA THR A 62 -6.42 14.46 -1.51
C THR A 62 -6.53 15.98 -1.42
N ASP A 63 -6.75 16.62 -2.56
CA ASP A 63 -6.88 18.07 -2.71
C ASP A 63 -8.04 18.40 -3.67
N SER A 64 -8.25 19.68 -3.92
CA SER A 64 -9.33 20.18 -4.78
C SER A 64 -9.19 19.83 -6.26
N SER A 65 -8.07 19.24 -6.70
CA SER A 65 -7.96 18.71 -8.06
C SER A 65 -8.80 17.45 -8.28
N ASN A 66 -9.20 16.79 -7.19
CA ASN A 66 -10.06 15.61 -7.21
C ASN A 66 -11.48 15.96 -6.75
N ILE A 67 -12.42 16.01 -7.70
CA ILE A 67 -13.83 16.33 -7.41
C ILE A 67 -14.46 15.42 -6.34
N TRP A 68 -14.01 14.16 -6.26
CA TRP A 68 -14.52 13.21 -5.26
C TRP A 68 -13.96 13.47 -3.87
N TRP A 69 -12.74 14.02 -3.79
CA TRP A 69 -12.17 14.46 -2.52
C TRP A 69 -12.95 15.66 -1.97
N THR A 70 -13.20 16.67 -2.82
CA THR A 70 -14.03 17.83 -2.43
C THR A 70 -15.43 17.41 -1.99
N LEU A 71 -16.08 16.52 -2.75
CA LEU A 71 -17.40 15.99 -2.39
C LEU A 71 -17.39 15.27 -1.02
N LEU A 72 -16.35 14.47 -0.75
CA LEU A 72 -16.20 13.80 0.53
C LEU A 72 -16.02 14.80 1.68
N GLU A 73 -15.12 15.77 1.52
CA GLU A 73 -14.88 16.79 2.54
C GLU A 73 -16.16 17.56 2.87
N GLU A 74 -16.93 17.94 1.85
CA GLU A 74 -18.21 18.64 2.02
C GLU A 74 -19.23 17.78 2.76
N ALA A 75 -19.37 16.50 2.39
CA ALA A 75 -20.29 15.59 3.07
C ALA A 75 -19.95 15.42 4.57
N ILE A 76 -18.67 15.32 4.92
CA ILE A 76 -18.20 15.22 6.31
C ILE A 76 -18.46 16.53 7.07
N LYS A 77 -18.22 17.68 6.43
CA LYS A 77 -18.52 19.01 7.02
C LYS A 77 -20.02 19.16 7.31
N VAL A 78 -20.89 18.72 6.40
CA VAL A 78 -22.35 18.70 6.60
C VAL A 78 -22.75 17.78 7.76
N ALA A 79 -22.08 16.64 7.90
CA ALA A 79 -22.25 15.72 9.03
C ALA A 79 -21.71 16.29 10.37
N LYS A 80 -21.04 17.45 10.36
CA LYS A 80 -20.36 18.08 11.50
C LYS A 80 -19.26 17.20 12.11
N GLU A 81 -18.69 16.32 11.31
CA GLU A 81 -17.60 15.42 11.70
C GLU A 81 -16.25 15.99 11.27
N LYS A 82 -15.17 15.38 11.76
CA LYS A 82 -13.80 15.76 11.38
C LYS A 82 -13.19 14.72 10.46
N LEU A 83 -12.63 15.18 9.35
CA LEU A 83 -11.88 14.33 8.44
C LEU A 83 -10.49 14.03 9.02
N GLY A 84 -10.14 12.75 9.10
CA GLY A 84 -8.82 12.28 9.51
C GLY A 84 -7.75 12.53 8.44
N LYS A 85 -6.48 12.42 8.83
CA LYS A 85 -5.36 12.51 7.89
C LYS A 85 -5.41 11.30 6.92
N PRO A 86 -5.27 11.52 5.59
CA PRO A 86 -5.14 10.42 4.65
C PRO A 86 -3.90 9.56 4.92
N GLU A 87 -4.05 8.25 4.82
CA GLU A 87 -2.99 7.28 5.05
C GLU A 87 -2.89 6.27 3.91
N ILE A 88 -1.69 5.72 3.72
CA ILE A 88 -1.48 4.61 2.77
C ILE A 88 -1.95 3.33 3.44
N PHE A 89 -2.98 2.71 2.86
CA PHE A 89 -3.46 1.42 3.32
C PHE A 89 -2.47 0.32 2.90
N PRO A 90 -1.92 -0.49 3.83
CA PRO A 90 -0.91 -1.52 3.50
C PRO A 90 -1.45 -2.70 2.69
N ALA A 91 -2.77 -2.84 2.53
CA ALA A 91 -3.38 -3.89 1.74
C ALA A 91 -3.83 -3.39 0.38
N SER A 92 -3.86 -4.31 -0.57
CA SER A 92 -4.35 -4.02 -1.91
C SER A 92 -5.88 -3.96 -1.92
N THR A 93 -6.43 -3.05 -2.73
CA THR A 93 -7.86 -2.94 -2.97
C THR A 93 -8.11 -2.84 -4.48
N ASP A 94 -9.31 -3.22 -4.92
CA ASP A 94 -9.71 -3.15 -6.33
C ASP A 94 -9.74 -1.71 -6.86
N ALA A 95 -9.70 -0.71 -5.97
CA ALA A 95 -9.52 0.71 -6.30
C ALA A 95 -8.32 0.97 -7.23
N ARG A 96 -7.30 0.11 -7.17
CA ARG A 96 -6.12 0.18 -8.05
C ARG A 96 -6.47 0.04 -9.53
N TYR A 97 -7.41 -0.84 -9.89
CA TYR A 97 -7.81 -1.04 -11.28
C TYR A 97 -8.56 0.17 -11.86
N PHE A 98 -9.23 0.95 -11.01
CA PHE A 98 -9.86 2.21 -11.43
C PHE A 98 -8.81 3.29 -11.71
N ARG A 99 -7.75 3.38 -10.89
CA ARG A 99 -6.61 4.29 -11.12
C ARG A 99 -5.90 3.97 -12.43
N GLU A 100 -5.66 2.69 -12.71
CA GLU A 100 -5.02 2.24 -13.94
C GLU A 100 -5.84 2.58 -15.21
N ARG A 101 -7.17 2.57 -15.11
CA ARG A 101 -8.09 2.85 -16.22
C ARG A 101 -8.55 4.31 -16.32
N GLU A 102 -7.95 5.22 -15.55
CA GLU A 102 -8.35 6.65 -15.46
C GLU A 102 -9.83 6.89 -15.13
N ARG A 103 -10.47 5.91 -14.50
CA ARG A 103 -11.84 6.08 -14.06
C ARG A 103 -11.78 6.79 -12.71
N PRO A 104 -12.37 7.98 -12.57
CA PRO A 104 -12.26 8.70 -11.32
C PRO A 104 -13.02 7.90 -10.26
N TYR A 105 -12.31 7.47 -9.22
CA TYR A 105 -12.81 6.59 -8.18
C TYR A 105 -12.19 6.97 -6.83
N SER A 106 -12.98 6.92 -5.78
CA SER A 106 -12.58 7.21 -4.42
C SER A 106 -12.95 6.05 -3.50
N TYR A 107 -11.98 5.46 -2.81
CA TYR A 107 -12.20 4.45 -1.79
C TYR A 107 -11.56 4.93 -0.48
N TRP A 108 -12.38 5.11 0.55
CA TRP A 108 -11.97 5.62 1.84
C TRP A 108 -12.41 4.64 2.92
N LEU A 109 -11.44 4.07 3.65
CA LEU A 109 -11.72 3.33 4.87
C LEU A 109 -11.88 4.33 6.01
N PHE A 110 -13.08 4.42 6.56
CA PHE A 110 -13.34 5.15 7.79
C PHE A 110 -13.02 4.25 8.98
N SER A 111 -11.87 4.49 9.60
CA SER A 111 -11.58 3.89 10.90
C SER A 111 -12.40 4.61 11.96
N HIS A 112 -13.31 3.91 12.64
CA HIS A 112 -13.88 4.42 13.88
C HIS A 112 -12.76 4.38 14.92
N GLY A 113 -12.25 5.56 15.28
CA GLY A 113 -11.29 5.67 16.37
C GLY A 113 -11.82 4.93 17.58
N LYS A 114 -11.03 4.00 18.15
CA LYS A 114 -11.35 3.45 19.47
C LYS A 114 -11.51 4.64 20.41
N HIS A 115 -12.69 4.81 20.98
CA HIS A 115 -12.87 5.68 22.12
C HIS A 115 -11.94 5.20 23.23
N SER A 116 -10.76 5.80 23.36
CA SER A 116 -9.90 5.68 24.52
C SER A 116 -10.50 6.51 25.65
N GLY A 117 -11.69 6.09 26.11
CA GLY A 117 -12.29 6.53 27.35
C GLY A 117 -12.13 5.40 28.34
N SER A 118 -11.00 5.37 29.06
CA SER A 118 -10.87 4.56 30.27
C SER A 118 -11.99 4.98 31.24
N PRO A 119 -12.85 4.07 31.72
CA PRO A 119 -13.77 4.42 32.78
C PRO A 119 -12.93 4.58 34.06
N SER A 120 -12.81 5.81 34.56
CA SER A 120 -12.32 6.05 35.92
C SER A 120 -13.27 5.34 36.88
N ARG A 121 -12.75 4.31 37.53
CA ARG A 121 -13.45 3.57 38.59
C ARG A 121 -13.46 4.46 39.85
N PRO A 122 -14.61 4.80 40.44
CA PRO A 122 -14.61 5.49 41.71
C PRO A 122 -14.17 4.52 42.81
N GLN A 123 -13.20 4.94 43.62
CA GLN A 123 -13.08 4.51 45.02
C GLN A 123 -13.51 5.67 45.91
#